data_AF-A0A3C0HMN7-F1
#
_entry.id   AF-A0A3C0HMN7-F1
#
_cell.length_a   1.000
_cell.length_b   1.000
_cell.length_c   1.000
_cell.angle_alpha   90.00
_cell.angle_beta   90.00
_cell.angle_gamma   90.00
#
_symmetry.space_group_name_H-M   'P 1'
#
loop_
_entity.id
_entity.type
_entity.pdbx_description
1 polymer ?
#
loop_
_entity_poly.entity_id
_entity_poly.type
_entity_poly.pdbx_seq_one_letter_code
_entity_poly.pdbx_strand_id
1 'polypeptide(L)'
;MTVTVDGPLPGPFRWSIVVSEHRDGLALDDSLTRALREIDGHENNDGRIQLWIRHVEDEADTIAASLGFRRYRDLWQLRCALPNHDSGLVTRAFTPDDLDDFIAVNNRAFHWHPEQGGLTRAGVEAT
;
A
#
# COMPACT_ATOMS: atom_id res chain seq x y z
N MET A 1 15.99 -4.22 4.76
CA MET A 1 15.88 -4.83 3.42
C MET A 1 15.26 -3.78 2.51
N THR A 2 15.94 -3.41 1.42
CA THR A 2 15.54 -2.22 0.64
C THR A 2 14.51 -2.52 -0.44
N VAL A 3 14.51 -3.75 -0.97
CA VAL A 3 13.50 -4.28 -1.89
C VAL A 3 13.00 -5.60 -1.32
N THR A 4 11.68 -5.79 -1.27
CA THR A 4 11.04 -7.06 -0.90
C THR A 4 10.12 -7.52 -2.02
N VAL A 5 9.95 -8.84 -2.14
CA VAL A 5 9.04 -9.48 -3.08
C VAL A 5 8.07 -10.33 -2.26
N ASP A 6 6.77 -10.10 -2.46
CA ASP A 6 5.71 -10.81 -1.78
C ASP A 6 4.76 -11.47 -2.80
N GLY A 7 4.42 -12.73 -2.57
CA GLY A 7 3.46 -13.47 -3.38
C GLY A 7 3.64 -14.99 -3.33
N PRO A 8 2.75 -15.76 -3.99
CA PRO A 8 1.59 -15.28 -4.74
C PRO A 8 0.47 -14.74 -3.83
N LEU A 9 -0.05 -13.56 -4.13
CA LEU A 9 -1.11 -12.87 -3.39
C LEU A 9 -2.51 -13.16 -3.98
N PRO A 10 -3.58 -13.12 -3.15
CA PRO A 10 -4.94 -13.03 -3.65
C PRO A 10 -5.18 -11.64 -4.26
N GLY A 11 -6.03 -11.56 -5.30
CA GLY A 11 -6.46 -10.28 -5.88
C GLY A 11 -5.92 -10.00 -7.30
N PRO A 12 -5.92 -8.72 -7.73
CA PRO A 12 -5.62 -8.34 -9.10
C PRO A 12 -4.13 -8.48 -9.44
N PHE A 13 -3.24 -8.31 -8.46
CA PHE A 13 -1.80 -8.50 -8.60
C PHE A 13 -1.38 -9.74 -7.82
N ARG A 14 -0.68 -10.66 -8.50
CA ARG A 14 -0.19 -11.90 -7.90
C ARG A 14 1.12 -11.69 -7.16
N TRP A 15 1.91 -10.69 -7.55
CA TRP A 15 3.17 -10.38 -6.91
C TRP A 15 3.25 -8.90 -6.57
N SER A 16 3.90 -8.58 -5.47
CA SER A 16 4.16 -7.21 -5.04
C SER A 16 5.65 -7.03 -4.80
N ILE A 17 6.24 -6.02 -5.43
CA ILE A 17 7.61 -5.57 -5.14
C ILE A 17 7.50 -4.28 -4.33
N VAL A 18 8.12 -4.22 -3.16
CA VAL A 18 8.13 -3.01 -2.32
C VAL A 18 9.54 -2.50 -2.18
N VAL A 19 9.76 -1.25 -2.59
CA VAL A 19 11.00 -0.52 -2.42
C VAL A 19 10.86 0.46 -1.26
N SER A 20 11.58 0.20 -0.19
CA SER A 20 11.63 1.01 1.04
C SER A 20 12.10 2.44 0.77
N GLU A 21 11.84 3.34 1.72
CA GLU A 21 12.24 4.77 1.64
C GLU A 21 13.76 4.96 1.71
N HIS A 22 14.46 4.16 2.53
CA HIS A 22 15.91 4.24 2.71
C HIS A 22 16.65 3.48 1.60
N ARG A 23 17.11 4.20 0.58
CA ARG A 23 17.73 3.64 -0.64
C ARG A 23 19.18 4.03 -0.85
N ASP A 24 19.85 4.53 0.19
CA ASP A 24 21.22 5.00 0.05
C ASP A 24 22.12 3.90 -0.53
N GLY A 25 22.72 4.19 -1.69
CA GLY A 25 23.59 3.25 -2.42
C GLY A 25 22.86 2.10 -3.13
N LEU A 26 21.52 2.12 -3.24
CA LEU A 26 20.76 1.12 -3.98
C LEU A 26 20.87 1.37 -5.49
N ALA A 27 21.45 0.41 -6.22
CA ALA A 27 21.27 0.31 -7.67
C ALA A 27 19.83 -0.18 -7.95
N LEU A 28 18.89 0.77 -8.10
CA LEU A 28 17.47 0.48 -8.19
C LEU A 28 17.15 -0.42 -9.40
N ASP A 29 17.71 -0.12 -10.57
CA ASP A 29 17.50 -0.91 -11.79
C ASP A 29 17.92 -2.38 -11.62
N ASP A 30 19.16 -2.62 -11.17
CA ASP A 30 19.66 -3.97 -10.88
C ASP A 30 18.80 -4.70 -9.84
N SER A 31 18.29 -3.97 -8.86
CA SER A 31 17.50 -4.55 -7.77
C SER A 31 16.10 -4.95 -8.22
N LEU A 32 15.45 -4.10 -9.02
CA LEU A 32 14.16 -4.41 -9.63
C LEU A 32 14.29 -5.51 -10.69
N THR A 33 15.34 -5.48 -11.51
CA THR A 33 15.65 -6.54 -12.47
C THR A 33 15.85 -7.88 -11.77
N ARG A 34 16.55 -7.90 -10.62
CA ARG A 34 16.70 -9.13 -9.81
C ARG A 34 15.36 -9.61 -9.27
N ALA A 35 14.54 -8.72 -8.74
CA ALA A 35 13.22 -9.06 -8.21
C ALA A 35 12.28 -9.61 -9.31
N LEU A 36 12.30 -9.05 -10.51
CA LEU A 36 11.54 -9.55 -11.65
C LEU A 36 11.99 -10.96 -12.06
N ARG A 37 13.30 -11.22 -12.13
CA ARG A 37 13.83 -12.56 -12.43
C ARG A 37 13.46 -13.60 -11.37
N GLU A 38 13.43 -13.19 -10.10
CA GLU A 38 12.97 -14.05 -9.01
C GLU A 38 11.51 -14.47 -9.25
N ILE A 39 10.63 -13.50 -9.55
CA ILE A 39 9.22 -13.75 -9.86
C ILE A 39 9.04 -14.63 -11.11
N ASP A 40 9.79 -14.37 -12.18
CA ASP A 40 9.75 -15.15 -13.42
C ASP A 40 10.15 -16.62 -13.23
N GLY A 41 10.93 -16.94 -12.19
CA GLY A 41 11.28 -18.30 -11.84
C GLY A 41 10.15 -19.13 -11.24
N HIS A 42 9.01 -18.52 -10.88
CA HIS A 42 7.87 -19.22 -10.30
C HIS A 42 6.88 -19.72 -11.37
N GLU A 43 6.52 -21.01 -11.29
CA GLU A 43 5.60 -21.68 -12.25
C GLU A 43 4.21 -21.03 -12.38
N ASN A 44 3.78 -20.26 -11.36
CA ASN A 44 2.47 -19.60 -11.30
C ASN A 44 2.54 -18.09 -11.58
N ASN A 45 3.62 -17.60 -12.21
CA ASN A 45 3.70 -16.21 -12.62
C ASN A 45 2.83 -15.96 -13.86
N ASP A 46 1.84 -15.07 -13.73
CA ASP A 46 0.96 -14.63 -14.81
C ASP A 46 1.21 -13.17 -15.24
N GLY A 47 2.34 -12.60 -14.81
CA GLY A 47 2.78 -11.25 -15.16
C GLY A 47 2.05 -10.12 -14.41
N ARG A 48 1.13 -10.43 -13.49
CA ARG A 48 0.41 -9.41 -12.71
C ARG A 48 1.22 -9.00 -11.49
N ILE A 49 2.16 -8.08 -11.70
CA ILE A 49 3.10 -7.59 -10.69
C ILE A 49 2.75 -6.13 -10.33
N GLN A 50 2.67 -5.83 -9.05
CA GLN A 50 2.56 -4.47 -8.52
C GLN A 50 3.92 -4.01 -8.01
N LEU A 51 4.26 -2.74 -8.22
CA LEU A 51 5.47 -2.12 -7.71
C LEU A 51 5.11 -0.92 -6.83
N TRP A 52 5.59 -0.94 -5.58
CA TRP A 52 5.45 0.14 -4.61
C TRP A 52 6.79 0.79 -4.33
N ILE A 53 6.92 2.06 -4.70
CA ILE A 53 8.13 2.86 -4.47
C ILE A 53 7.79 3.94 -3.44
N ARG A 54 8.21 3.79 -2.19
CA ARG A 54 8.05 4.84 -1.16
C ARG A 54 8.95 6.04 -1.49
N HIS A 55 8.51 7.27 -1.30
CA HIS A 55 9.32 8.45 -1.67
C HIS A 55 9.87 8.34 -3.12
N VAL A 56 8.98 8.20 -4.09
CA VAL A 56 9.37 8.12 -5.51
C VAL A 56 9.96 9.45 -5.99
N GLU A 57 10.94 9.35 -6.89
CA GLU A 57 11.63 10.45 -7.55
C GLU A 57 11.65 10.16 -9.07
N ASP A 58 11.86 11.19 -9.90
CA ASP A 58 11.78 11.10 -11.37
C ASP A 58 12.67 9.99 -11.97
N GLU A 59 13.85 9.75 -11.38
CA GLU A 59 14.74 8.67 -11.79
C GLU A 59 14.13 7.29 -11.53
N ALA A 60 13.50 7.10 -10.37
CA ALA A 60 12.85 5.84 -10.02
C ALA A 60 11.62 5.57 -10.91
N ASP A 61 10.87 6.61 -11.27
CA ASP A 61 9.77 6.50 -12.24
C ASP A 61 10.29 6.11 -13.63
N THR A 62 11.41 6.69 -14.07
CA THR A 62 12.04 6.37 -15.35
C THR A 62 12.50 4.91 -15.40
N ILE A 63 13.13 4.43 -14.33
CA ILE A 63 13.57 3.03 -14.20
C ILE A 63 12.35 2.09 -14.17
N ALA A 64 11.30 2.41 -13.41
CA ALA A 64 10.10 1.59 -13.38
C ALA A 64 9.45 1.49 -14.77
N ALA A 65 9.38 2.60 -15.50
CA ALA A 65 8.84 2.64 -16.85
C ALA A 65 9.69 1.86 -17.86
N SER A 66 11.02 1.90 -17.76
CA SER A 66 11.92 1.13 -18.65
C SER A 66 11.78 -0.38 -18.45
N LEU A 67 11.40 -0.81 -17.25
CA LEU A 67 11.09 -2.21 -16.89
C LEU A 67 9.64 -2.61 -17.22
N GLY A 68 8.86 -1.73 -17.87
CA GLY A 68 7.52 -2.03 -18.35
C GLY A 68 6.39 -1.78 -17.35
N PHE A 69 6.68 -1.24 -16.17
CA PHE A 69 5.64 -0.80 -15.23
C PHE A 69 4.93 0.45 -15.75
N ARG A 70 3.67 0.63 -15.31
CA ARG A 70 2.87 1.82 -15.61
C ARG A 70 2.35 2.43 -14.32
N ARG A 71 2.55 3.74 -14.15
CA ARG A 71 2.00 4.48 -13.02
C ARG A 71 0.49 4.49 -13.09
N TYR A 72 -0.18 4.16 -11.99
CA TYR A 72 -1.64 4.16 -11.93
C TYR A 72 -2.23 4.70 -10.61
N ARG A 73 -1.41 4.86 -9.55
CA ARG A 73 -1.84 5.38 -8.25
C ARG A 73 -0.67 6.00 -7.50
N ASP A 74 -0.93 7.14 -6.84
CA ASP A 74 -0.06 7.71 -5.82
C ASP A 74 -0.67 7.51 -4.43
N LEU A 75 0.19 7.34 -3.42
CA LEU A 75 -0.19 7.37 -2.01
C LEU A 75 0.54 8.54 -1.33
N TRP A 76 -0.22 9.58 -0.99
CA TRP A 76 0.33 10.81 -0.43
C TRP A 76 0.46 10.75 1.08
N GLN A 77 1.66 11.01 1.59
CA GLN A 77 1.87 11.27 3.02
C GLN A 77 1.79 12.77 3.28
N LEU A 78 0.66 13.20 3.86
CA LEU A 78 0.43 14.61 4.21
C LEU A 78 0.96 14.92 5.61
N ARG A 79 1.33 16.18 5.85
CA ARG A 79 1.75 16.71 7.17
C ARG A 79 1.00 18.00 7.48
N CYS A 80 0.73 18.24 8.76
CA CYS A 80 0.11 19.47 9.27
C CYS A 80 0.84 19.89 10.55
N ALA A 81 0.96 21.21 10.78
CA ALA A 81 1.50 21.74 12.03
C ALA A 81 0.48 21.59 13.16
N LEU A 82 0.95 21.35 14.39
CA LEU A 82 0.09 21.22 15.56
C LEU A 82 0.27 22.41 16.53
N PRO A 83 -0.82 22.87 17.19
CA PRO A 83 -2.19 22.32 17.11
C PRO A 83 -2.89 22.71 15.81
N ASN A 84 -3.74 21.81 15.30
CA ASN A 84 -4.60 22.09 14.15
C ASN A 84 -5.91 22.78 14.59
N HIS A 85 -6.66 23.34 13.63
CA HIS A 85 -7.96 23.96 13.87
C HIS A 85 -8.98 23.00 14.49
N ASP A 86 -9.81 23.52 15.39
CA ASP A 86 -10.94 22.78 15.95
C ASP A 86 -11.98 22.51 14.85
N SER A 87 -12.52 21.29 14.86
CA SER A 87 -13.59 20.87 13.95
C SER A 87 -14.95 21.45 14.34
N GLY A 88 -15.14 21.90 15.58
CA GLY A 88 -16.43 22.33 16.11
C GLY A 88 -17.42 21.19 16.35
N LEU A 89 -17.01 19.94 16.13
CA LEU A 89 -17.81 18.75 16.40
C LEU A 89 -17.63 18.31 17.84
N VAL A 90 -18.73 17.95 18.50
CA VAL A 90 -18.67 17.29 19.81
C VAL A 90 -18.10 15.89 19.60
N THR A 91 -17.00 15.60 20.27
CA THR A 91 -16.33 14.29 20.17
C THR A 91 -16.13 13.69 21.56
N ARG A 92 -16.02 12.36 21.59
CA ARG A 92 -15.58 11.59 22.76
C ARG A 92 -14.67 10.45 22.29
N ALA A 93 -13.90 9.89 23.21
CA ALA A 93 -13.12 8.70 22.90
C ALA A 93 -14.04 7.52 22.54
N PHE A 94 -13.51 6.64 21.70
CA PHE A 94 -14.13 5.37 21.34
C PHE A 94 -14.26 4.46 22.57
N THR A 95 -15.37 3.73 22.66
CA THR A 95 -15.57 2.62 23.60
C THR A 95 -15.99 1.35 22.84
N PRO A 96 -15.83 0.15 23.43
CA PRO A 96 -16.25 -1.09 22.78
C PRO A 96 -17.74 -1.13 22.37
N ASP A 97 -18.60 -0.37 23.05
CA ASP A 97 -20.03 -0.26 22.72
C ASP A 97 -20.26 0.44 21.36
N ASP A 98 -19.29 1.19 20.85
CA ASP A 98 -19.36 1.89 19.56
C ASP A 98 -19.03 1.00 18.36
N LEU A 99 -18.57 -0.23 18.60
CA LEU A 99 -17.91 -1.03 17.58
C LEU A 99 -18.82 -1.34 16.38
N ASP A 100 -20.10 -1.63 16.62
CA ASP A 100 -21.04 -1.91 15.52
C ASP A 100 -21.31 -0.66 14.66
N ASP A 101 -21.49 0.50 15.29
CA ASP A 101 -21.70 1.77 14.59
C ASP A 101 -20.44 2.19 13.83
N PHE A 102 -19.26 1.99 14.43
CA PHE A 102 -17.97 2.23 13.80
C PHE A 102 -17.81 1.40 12.52
N ILE A 103 -18.09 0.09 12.59
CA ILE A 103 -18.04 -0.81 11.44
C ILE A 103 -19.04 -0.39 10.36
N ALA A 104 -20.27 -0.02 10.76
CA ALA A 104 -21.30 0.42 9.82
C ALA A 104 -20.89 1.70 9.07
N VAL A 105 -20.34 2.69 9.79
CA VAL A 105 -19.83 3.92 9.19
C VAL A 105 -18.65 3.63 8.27
N ASN A 106 -17.68 2.82 8.70
CA ASN A 106 -16.55 2.42 7.89
C ASN A 106 -17.00 1.79 6.58
N ASN A 107 -17.87 0.78 6.64
CA ASN A 107 -18.30 0.03 5.47
C ASN A 107 -19.15 0.88 4.52
N ARG A 108 -19.87 1.88 5.02
CA ARG A 108 -20.55 2.86 4.16
C ARG A 108 -19.57 3.80 3.47
N ALA A 109 -18.62 4.36 4.22
CA ALA A 109 -17.63 5.32 3.71
C ALA A 109 -16.68 4.67 2.67
N PHE A 110 -16.26 3.44 2.95
CA PHE A 110 -15.28 2.68 2.18
C PHE A 110 -15.90 1.54 1.37
N HIS A 111 -17.21 1.59 1.06
CA HIS A 111 -17.89 0.51 0.33
C HIS A 111 -17.23 0.13 -1.01
N TRP A 112 -16.49 1.06 -1.61
CA TRP A 112 -15.77 0.91 -2.87
C TRP A 112 -14.28 0.59 -2.70
N HIS A 113 -13.72 0.70 -1.48
CA HIS A 113 -12.28 0.63 -1.26
C HIS A 113 -11.81 -0.83 -1.06
N PRO A 114 -10.83 -1.31 -1.84
CA PRO A 114 -10.45 -2.73 -1.85
C PRO A 114 -9.87 -3.23 -0.52
N GLU A 115 -9.16 -2.38 0.21
CA GLU A 115 -8.44 -2.77 1.45
C GLU A 115 -9.09 -2.23 2.74
N GLN A 116 -10.09 -1.34 2.63
CA GLN A 116 -10.67 -0.64 3.80
C GLN A 116 -12.18 -0.87 3.89
N GLY A 117 -12.83 -1.34 2.81
CA GLY A 117 -14.21 -1.82 2.85
C GLY A 117 -14.30 -3.22 3.44
N GLY A 118 -15.51 -3.61 3.85
CA GLY A 118 -15.78 -4.95 4.37
C GLY A 118 -15.16 -5.24 5.74
N LEU A 119 -14.90 -4.18 6.53
CA LEU A 119 -14.39 -4.29 7.89
C LEU A 119 -15.33 -5.16 8.73
N THR A 120 -14.74 -6.06 9.50
CA THR A 120 -15.45 -7.02 10.36
C THR A 120 -15.09 -6.80 11.82
N ARG A 121 -15.98 -7.21 12.72
CA ARG A 121 -15.75 -7.20 14.17
C ARG A 121 -14.45 -7.89 14.56
N ALA A 122 -14.24 -9.12 14.08
CA ALA A 122 -13.02 -9.87 14.36
C ALA A 122 -11.74 -9.17 13.87
N GLY A 123 -11.82 -8.46 12.74
CA GLY A 123 -10.69 -7.68 12.22
C GLY A 123 -10.33 -6.49 13.11
N VAL A 124 -11.33 -5.79 13.65
CA VAL A 124 -11.10 -4.67 14.57
C VAL A 124 -10.56 -5.16 15.91
N GLU A 125 -11.14 -6.22 16.47
CA GLU A 125 -10.74 -6.78 17.77
C GLU A 125 -9.34 -7.44 17.76
N ALA A 126 -8.80 -7.75 16.58
CA ALA A 126 -7.46 -8.31 16.41
C ALA A 126 -6.33 -7.27 16.36
N THR A 127 -6.64 -5.97 16.45
CA THR A 127 -5.69 -4.84 16.40
C THR A 127 -5.28 -4.41 17.81
#